data_AF-A0AAD7CHT5-F1
#
_entry.id   AF-A0AAD7CHT5-F1
#
_cell.length_a   1.000
_cell.length_b   1.000
_cell.length_c   1.000
_cell.angle_alpha   90.00
_cell.angle_beta   90.00
_cell.angle_gamma   90.00
#
_symmetry.space_group_name_H-M   'P 1'
#
loop_
_entity.id
_entity.type
_entity.pdbx_description
1 polymer ?
#
loop_
_entity_poly.entity_id
_entity_poly.type
_entity_poly.pdbx_seq_one_letter_code
_entity_poly.pdbx_strand_id
1 'polypeptide(L)'
;GSRLTRCWTAVWVKKRDLPESDRGRHAKTWSLLNDPEIKEELTAYLRSNKWSMNPEKFVEYSKAKLVTDEMKQSIQNAVNKEMPRGLKKYLEGFEYTEVKKGLFYDGHECSDNVDYRQNQFLPTFDALWPYLVEYQLGKLYKLVEKPPPPPGQFWLVLTAHDEMTAQANNGQKAVWIMKGEKPIRKKGVSRGVHRSDIICSTFGHVVEAGQGIEYGKNYDSYWDGAQFIKQVWVINFPTLKYYAYSKSAGGPNHPCL
;
A
#
# COMPACT_ATOMS: atom_id res chain seq x y z
N GLY A 1 2.36 -13.81 -44.54
CA GLY A 1 1.89 -14.87 -45.46
C GLY A 1 0.49 -14.53 -45.93
N SER A 2 0.25 -14.55 -47.24
CA SER A 2 -0.96 -14.05 -47.92
C SER A 2 -2.32 -14.52 -47.36
N ARG A 3 -2.38 -15.66 -46.66
CA ARG A 3 -3.58 -16.15 -45.95
C ARG A 3 -4.02 -15.24 -44.79
N LEU A 4 -3.07 -14.69 -44.04
CA LEU A 4 -3.38 -13.80 -42.91
C LEU A 4 -3.97 -12.49 -43.40
N THR A 5 -3.46 -11.96 -44.51
CA THR A 5 -3.97 -10.73 -45.14
C THR A 5 -5.45 -10.87 -45.51
N ARG A 6 -5.85 -11.97 -46.16
CA ARG A 6 -7.26 -12.21 -46.51
C ARG A 6 -8.16 -12.33 -45.29
N CYS A 7 -7.68 -12.99 -44.23
CA CYS A 7 -8.42 -13.14 -42.99
C CYS A 7 -8.61 -11.79 -42.28
N TRP A 8 -7.58 -10.96 -42.24
CA TRP A 8 -7.64 -9.61 -41.67
C TRP A 8 -8.55 -8.69 -42.48
N THR A 9 -8.50 -8.77 -43.82
CA THR A 9 -9.44 -8.02 -44.68
C THR A 9 -10.89 -8.41 -44.43
N ALA A 10 -11.18 -9.71 -44.25
CA ALA A 10 -12.54 -10.17 -43.95
C ALA A 10 -13.04 -9.68 -42.58
N VAL A 11 -12.17 -9.70 -41.56
CA VAL A 11 -12.49 -9.19 -40.22
C VAL A 11 -12.73 -7.67 -40.26
N TRP A 12 -11.89 -6.93 -40.96
CA TRP A 12 -12.03 -5.48 -41.16
C TRP A 12 -13.34 -5.12 -41.87
N VAL A 13 -13.69 -5.83 -42.95
CA VAL A 13 -14.94 -5.57 -43.68
C VAL A 13 -16.16 -5.78 -42.80
N LYS A 14 -16.13 -6.77 -41.91
CA LYS A 14 -17.29 -7.12 -41.07
C LYS A 14 -17.41 -6.29 -39.80
N LYS A 15 -16.29 -6.00 -39.13
CA LYS A 15 -16.26 -5.39 -37.79
C LYS A 15 -15.64 -4.01 -37.74
N ARG A 16 -15.03 -3.55 -38.85
CA ARG A 16 -14.25 -2.29 -38.94
C ARG A 16 -13.16 -2.19 -37.87
N ASP A 17 -12.56 -3.33 -37.56
CA ASP A 17 -11.55 -3.45 -36.52
C ASP A 17 -10.36 -4.27 -37.02
N LEU A 18 -9.15 -3.87 -36.62
CA LEU A 18 -7.92 -4.54 -37.02
C LEU A 18 -7.58 -5.62 -35.98
N PRO A 19 -7.34 -6.88 -36.39
CA PRO A 19 -6.99 -7.93 -35.44
C PRO A 19 -5.64 -7.64 -34.78
N GLU A 20 -5.62 -7.59 -33.45
CA GLU A 20 -4.38 -7.48 -32.69
C GLU A 20 -3.50 -8.71 -32.88
N SER A 21 -2.18 -8.49 -32.89
CA SER A 21 -1.20 -9.56 -33.05
C SER A 21 -1.02 -10.34 -31.74
N ASP A 22 -1.41 -11.61 -31.71
CA ASP A 22 -1.11 -12.53 -30.59
C ASP A 22 0.35 -13.04 -30.55
N ARG A 23 1.28 -12.44 -31.33
CA ARG A 23 2.71 -12.79 -31.23
C ARG A 23 3.23 -12.51 -29.82
N GLY A 24 3.73 -13.57 -29.16
CA GLY A 24 4.17 -13.53 -27.75
C GLY A 24 3.09 -13.92 -26.75
N ARG A 25 1.83 -14.05 -27.20
CA ARG A 25 0.67 -14.49 -26.41
C ARG A 25 0.37 -15.97 -26.61
N HIS A 26 1.41 -16.78 -26.83
CA HIS A 26 1.25 -18.22 -26.80
C HIS A 26 0.98 -18.63 -25.36
N ALA A 27 -0.30 -18.77 -25.00
CA ALA A 27 -0.67 -19.52 -23.82
C ALA A 27 0.03 -20.88 -23.94
N LYS A 28 0.94 -21.18 -23.02
CA LYS A 28 1.46 -22.54 -22.82
C LYS A 28 0.33 -23.35 -22.19
N THR A 29 -0.76 -23.50 -22.93
CA THR A 29 -1.91 -24.27 -22.50
C THR A 29 -1.47 -25.72 -22.55
N TRP A 30 -1.45 -26.35 -21.38
CA TRP A 30 -1.28 -27.79 -21.31
C TRP A 30 -2.39 -28.42 -22.17
N SER A 31 -1.98 -29.08 -23.25
CA SER A 31 -2.87 -29.84 -24.12
C SER A 31 -2.66 -31.31 -23.80
N LEU A 32 -3.73 -32.07 -23.78
CA LEU A 32 -3.71 -33.52 -23.59
C LEU A 32 -2.81 -34.23 -24.63
N LEU A 33 -2.64 -33.64 -25.82
CA LEU A 33 -1.75 -34.14 -26.87
C LEU A 33 -0.25 -33.95 -26.56
N ASN A 34 0.08 -33.17 -25.53
CA ASN A 34 1.47 -32.97 -25.06
C ASN A 34 1.87 -33.98 -23.99
N ASP A 35 0.94 -34.80 -23.51
CA ASP A 35 1.27 -35.91 -22.61
C ASP A 35 2.16 -36.93 -23.34
N PRO A 36 3.27 -37.39 -22.73
CA PRO A 36 4.22 -38.28 -23.40
C PRO A 36 3.59 -39.59 -23.88
N GLU A 37 2.72 -40.21 -23.08
CA GLU A 37 2.13 -41.51 -23.38
C GLU A 37 1.15 -41.40 -24.55
N ILE A 38 0.27 -40.39 -24.48
CA ILE A 38 -0.73 -40.10 -25.52
C ILE A 38 -0.05 -39.73 -26.84
N LYS A 39 1.01 -38.92 -26.77
CA LYS A 39 1.77 -38.50 -27.94
C LYS A 39 2.47 -39.68 -28.60
N GLU A 40 3.05 -40.58 -27.81
CA GLU A 40 3.72 -41.77 -28.32
C GLU A 40 2.73 -42.70 -29.02
N GLU A 41 1.57 -42.96 -28.41
CA GLU A 41 0.55 -43.84 -28.97
C GLU A 41 -0.07 -43.28 -30.26
N LEU A 42 -0.41 -41.98 -30.29
CA LEU A 42 -0.88 -41.31 -31.50
C LEU A 42 0.18 -41.32 -32.60
N THR A 43 1.44 -41.15 -32.24
CA THR A 43 2.56 -41.21 -33.19
C THR A 43 2.77 -42.62 -33.72
N ALA A 44 2.61 -43.65 -32.89
CA ALA A 44 2.69 -45.05 -33.29
C ALA A 44 1.58 -45.41 -34.29
N TYR A 45 0.34 -44.94 -34.06
CA TYR A 45 -0.78 -45.13 -34.98
C TYR A 45 -0.59 -44.40 -36.32
N LEU A 46 -0.03 -43.19 -36.29
CA LEU A 46 0.32 -42.45 -37.50
C LEU A 46 1.42 -43.18 -38.29
N ARG A 47 2.42 -43.73 -37.60
CA ARG A 47 3.52 -44.48 -38.22
C ARG A 47 3.08 -45.81 -38.82
N SER A 48 2.13 -46.51 -38.20
CA SER A 48 1.63 -47.79 -38.71
C SER A 48 0.78 -47.64 -39.97
N ASN A 49 0.00 -46.56 -40.09
CA ASN A 49 -0.87 -46.30 -41.24
C ASN A 49 -0.20 -45.56 -42.41
N LYS A 50 1.06 -45.10 -42.23
CA LYS A 50 1.92 -44.46 -43.24
C LYS A 50 1.17 -43.48 -44.16
N TRP A 51 0.86 -43.89 -45.39
CA TRP A 51 0.33 -43.07 -46.48
C TRP A 51 -1.20 -43.19 -46.66
N SER A 52 -1.85 -44.10 -45.94
CA SER A 52 -3.31 -44.36 -46.06
C SER A 52 -4.13 -43.61 -45.01
N MET A 53 -3.59 -42.51 -44.49
CA MET A 53 -4.17 -41.74 -43.40
C MET A 53 -5.10 -40.63 -43.91
N ASN A 54 -6.38 -40.70 -43.55
CA ASN A 54 -7.34 -39.61 -43.72
C ASN A 54 -7.48 -38.87 -42.37
N PRO A 55 -7.47 -37.53 -42.33
CA PRO A 55 -7.84 -36.75 -41.13
C PRO A 55 -9.08 -37.26 -40.39
N GLU A 56 -10.11 -37.73 -41.10
CA GLU A 56 -11.33 -38.28 -40.49
C GLU A 56 -11.08 -39.55 -39.70
N LYS A 57 -10.30 -40.49 -40.26
CA LYS A 57 -9.89 -41.73 -39.58
C LYS A 57 -9.05 -41.45 -38.34
N PHE A 58 -8.17 -40.45 -38.42
CA PHE A 58 -7.38 -40.02 -37.26
C PHE A 58 -8.26 -39.37 -36.18
N VAL A 59 -9.27 -38.60 -36.57
CA VAL A 59 -10.26 -38.02 -35.63
C VAL A 59 -11.10 -39.12 -34.97
N GLU A 60 -11.52 -40.15 -35.70
CA GLU A 60 -12.24 -41.29 -35.11
C GLU A 60 -11.38 -42.08 -34.13
N TYR A 61 -10.14 -42.42 -34.51
CA TYR A 61 -9.20 -43.12 -33.64
C TYR A 61 -8.87 -42.30 -32.39
N SER A 62 -8.58 -41.01 -32.56
CA SER A 62 -8.29 -40.12 -31.45
C SER A 62 -9.51 -39.91 -30.55
N LYS A 63 -10.73 -39.78 -31.07
CA LYS A 63 -11.94 -39.72 -30.23
C LYS A 63 -12.16 -41.03 -29.45
N ALA A 64 -11.98 -42.18 -30.10
CA ALA A 64 -12.15 -43.48 -29.44
C ALA A 64 -11.11 -43.71 -28.34
N LYS A 65 -9.88 -43.23 -28.53
CA LYS A 65 -8.76 -43.47 -27.60
C LYS A 65 -8.58 -42.37 -26.55
N LEU A 66 -8.78 -41.10 -26.91
CA LEU A 66 -8.68 -39.94 -26.01
C LEU A 66 -9.88 -39.80 -25.06
N VAL A 67 -10.99 -40.48 -25.34
CA VAL A 67 -12.19 -40.55 -24.47
C VAL A 67 -12.26 -41.92 -23.78
N THR A 68 -11.13 -42.58 -23.59
CA THR A 68 -11.05 -43.76 -22.71
C THR A 68 -11.29 -43.34 -21.26
N ASP A 69 -11.94 -44.21 -20.50
CA ASP A 69 -12.27 -43.93 -19.09
C ASP A 69 -11.00 -43.76 -18.23
N GLU A 70 -9.90 -44.40 -18.63
CA GLU A 70 -8.56 -44.27 -18.05
C GLU A 70 -8.03 -42.83 -18.14
N MET A 71 -8.22 -42.17 -19.28
CA MET A 71 -7.79 -40.78 -19.48
C MET A 71 -8.69 -39.79 -18.75
N LYS A 72 -10.00 -40.03 -18.71
CA LYS A 72 -10.92 -39.25 -17.87
C LYS A 72 -10.51 -39.35 -16.39
N GLN A 73 -10.11 -40.54 -15.94
CA GLN A 73 -9.67 -40.77 -14.58
C GLN A 73 -8.30 -40.11 -14.28
N SER A 74 -7.38 -40.11 -15.23
CA SER A 74 -6.10 -39.41 -15.13
C SER A 74 -6.28 -37.89 -15.05
N ILE A 75 -7.11 -37.30 -15.92
CA ILE A 75 -7.46 -35.87 -15.88
C ILE A 75 -8.14 -35.51 -14.56
N GLN A 76 -9.09 -36.33 -14.10
CA GLN A 76 -9.74 -36.12 -12.80
C GLN A 76 -8.74 -36.20 -11.64
N ASN A 77 -7.78 -37.12 -11.66
CA ASN A 77 -6.73 -37.19 -10.64
C ASN A 77 -5.79 -35.97 -10.70
N ALA A 78 -5.40 -35.52 -11.91
CA ALA A 78 -4.56 -34.35 -12.08
C ALA A 78 -5.24 -33.07 -11.54
N VAL A 79 -6.51 -32.85 -11.91
CA VAL A 79 -7.28 -31.68 -11.48
C VAL A 79 -7.66 -31.74 -10.00
N ASN A 80 -8.08 -32.91 -9.49
CA ASN A 80 -8.61 -33.01 -8.12
C ASN A 80 -7.53 -33.30 -7.07
N LYS A 81 -6.35 -33.79 -7.45
CA LYS A 81 -5.28 -34.18 -6.48
C LYS A 81 -3.96 -33.50 -6.76
N GLU A 82 -3.40 -33.64 -7.96
CA GLU A 82 -2.06 -33.11 -8.28
C GLU A 82 -2.01 -31.58 -8.22
N MET A 83 -2.94 -30.91 -8.89
CA MET A 83 -3.03 -29.45 -8.92
C MET A 83 -3.25 -28.85 -7.51
N PRO A 84 -4.20 -29.32 -6.69
CA PRO A 84 -4.35 -28.84 -5.32
C PRO A 84 -3.12 -29.10 -4.44
N ARG A 85 -2.44 -30.24 -4.60
CA ARG A 85 -1.19 -30.54 -3.89
C ARG A 85 -0.06 -29.61 -4.33
N GLY A 86 0.07 -29.34 -5.62
CA GLY A 86 1.04 -28.40 -6.17
C GLY A 86 0.80 -26.97 -5.66
N LEU A 87 -0.47 -26.54 -5.64
CA LEU A 87 -0.86 -25.24 -5.09
C LEU A 87 -0.61 -25.16 -3.58
N LYS A 88 -0.95 -26.22 -2.84
CA LYS A 88 -0.67 -26.31 -1.40
C LYS A 88 0.82 -26.19 -1.11
N LYS A 89 1.66 -26.95 -1.83
CA LYS A 89 3.13 -26.88 -1.71
C LYS A 89 3.69 -25.50 -2.09
N TYR A 90 3.09 -24.85 -3.09
CA TYR A 90 3.46 -23.49 -3.49
C TYR A 90 3.12 -22.48 -2.39
N LEU A 91 1.93 -22.58 -1.78
CA LEU A 91 1.50 -21.71 -0.68
C LEU A 91 2.29 -21.95 0.62
N GLU A 92 2.60 -23.20 0.95
CA GLU A 92 3.45 -23.58 2.09
C GLU A 92 4.90 -23.06 1.96
N GLY A 93 5.31 -22.69 0.74
CA GLY A 93 6.62 -22.11 0.47
C GLY A 93 6.75 -20.63 0.84
N PHE A 94 5.66 -19.94 1.22
CA PHE A 94 5.70 -18.53 1.57
C PHE A 94 5.69 -18.33 3.09
N GLU A 95 6.65 -17.55 3.57
CA GLU A 95 6.73 -17.12 4.97
C GLU A 95 6.44 -15.61 5.04
N TYR A 96 5.49 -15.22 5.88
CA TYR A 96 5.24 -13.80 6.14
C TYR A 96 6.32 -13.28 7.08
N THR A 97 7.24 -12.49 6.53
CA THR A 97 8.41 -12.04 7.30
C THR A 97 8.52 -10.52 7.24
N GLU A 98 8.82 -9.93 8.39
CA GLU A 98 9.18 -8.53 8.47
C GLU A 98 10.59 -8.33 7.89
N VAL A 99 10.70 -7.48 6.87
CA VAL A 99 11.99 -7.15 6.28
C VAL A 99 12.67 -6.16 7.22
N LYS A 100 13.46 -6.70 8.15
CA LYS A 100 14.25 -5.93 9.10
C LYS A 100 15.36 -5.19 8.35
N LYS A 101 15.13 -3.91 8.04
CA LYS A 101 16.24 -2.94 7.93
C LYS A 101 16.82 -2.77 9.33
N GLY A 102 18.15 -2.64 9.45
CA GLY A 102 18.86 -2.59 10.74
C GLY A 102 18.10 -1.80 11.80
N LEU A 103 17.93 -2.41 12.97
CA LEU A 103 17.13 -1.91 14.08
C LEU A 103 17.60 -0.50 14.45
N PHE A 104 16.77 0.52 14.20
CA PHE A 104 17.00 1.84 14.76
C PHE A 104 16.43 1.78 16.18
N TYR A 105 17.32 1.76 17.17
CA TYR A 105 16.89 1.97 18.55
C TYR A 105 16.40 3.41 18.64
N ASP A 106 15.10 3.58 18.81
CA ASP A 106 14.53 4.90 19.06
C ASP A 106 15.07 5.40 20.39
N GLY A 107 15.95 6.40 20.33
CA GLY A 107 16.54 7.05 21.50
C GLY A 107 15.54 7.90 22.28
N HIS A 108 14.24 7.80 21.98
CA HIS A 108 13.16 8.45 22.72
C HIS A 108 13.24 8.20 24.22
N GLU A 109 13.64 6.99 24.63
CA GLU A 109 13.81 6.59 26.03
C GLU A 109 15.22 6.86 26.58
N CYS A 110 15.82 8.00 26.20
CA CYS A 110 17.01 8.51 26.90
C CYS A 110 16.64 8.92 28.34
N SER A 111 17.52 8.67 29.31
CA SER A 111 17.29 9.01 30.72
C SER A 111 16.85 10.46 30.93
N ASP A 112 17.43 11.37 30.15
CA ASP A 112 17.18 12.81 30.27
C ASP A 112 15.77 13.17 29.76
N ASN A 113 15.29 12.52 28.71
CA ASN A 113 13.92 12.68 28.21
C ASN A 113 12.91 12.14 29.22
N VAL A 114 13.22 10.98 29.83
CA VAL A 114 12.37 10.36 30.85
C VAL A 114 12.31 11.26 32.09
N ASP A 115 13.45 11.78 32.53
CA ASP A 115 13.56 12.71 33.67
C ASP A 115 12.76 14.00 33.42
N TYR A 116 12.97 14.66 32.28
CA TYR A 116 12.21 15.85 31.90
C TYR A 116 10.70 15.56 31.84
N ARG A 117 10.31 14.45 31.21
CA ARG A 117 8.90 14.05 31.12
C ARG A 117 8.29 13.87 32.50
N GLN A 118 8.95 13.14 33.38
CA GLN A 118 8.40 12.75 34.68
C GLN A 118 8.42 13.88 35.70
N ASN A 119 9.48 14.70 35.69
CA ASN A 119 9.73 15.69 36.74
C ASN A 119 9.36 17.12 36.34
N GLN A 120 9.24 17.43 35.03
CA GLN A 120 8.89 18.77 34.57
C GLN A 120 7.59 18.79 33.76
N PHE A 121 7.52 18.01 32.68
CA PHE A 121 6.38 18.08 31.75
C PHE A 121 5.08 17.62 32.40
N LEU A 122 5.02 16.41 32.95
CA LEU A 122 3.78 15.86 33.53
C LEU A 122 3.26 16.70 34.71
N PRO A 123 4.08 17.10 35.70
CA PRO A 123 3.61 17.94 36.80
C PRO A 123 3.13 19.32 36.34
N THR A 124 3.82 19.94 35.37
CA THR A 124 3.41 21.24 34.81
C THR A 124 2.10 21.10 34.06
N PHE A 125 1.97 20.05 33.26
CA PHE A 125 0.75 19.80 32.48
C PHE A 125 -0.45 19.50 33.38
N ASP A 126 -0.27 18.71 34.44
CA ASP A 126 -1.29 18.43 35.45
C ASP A 126 -1.76 19.71 36.16
N ALA A 127 -0.83 20.61 36.51
CA ALA A 127 -1.17 21.90 37.12
C ALA A 127 -1.96 22.82 36.16
N LEU A 128 -1.74 22.72 34.85
CA LEU A 128 -2.44 23.51 33.84
C LEU A 128 -3.78 22.87 33.40
N TRP A 129 -3.94 21.56 33.60
CA TRP A 129 -5.10 20.78 33.17
C TRP A 129 -6.47 21.35 33.60
N PRO A 130 -6.65 21.85 34.84
CA PRO A 130 -7.91 22.45 35.27
C PRO A 130 -8.33 23.66 34.42
N TYR A 131 -7.37 24.36 33.80
CA TYR A 131 -7.60 25.55 33.00
C TYR A 131 -7.68 25.28 31.50
N LEU A 132 -7.45 24.04 31.07
CA LEU A 132 -7.59 23.65 29.66
C LEU A 132 -9.06 23.63 29.23
N VAL A 133 -9.32 24.19 28.05
CA VAL A 133 -10.61 24.06 27.35
C VAL A 133 -10.77 22.61 26.91
N GLU A 134 -11.79 21.94 27.44
CA GLU A 134 -12.14 20.56 27.12
C GLU A 134 -13.52 20.46 26.48
N TYR A 135 -13.66 19.51 25.57
CA TYR A 135 -14.90 19.23 24.85
C TYR A 135 -15.47 17.87 25.30
N GLN A 136 -16.80 17.78 25.37
CA GLN A 136 -17.47 16.53 25.70
C GLN A 136 -17.22 15.48 24.62
N LEU A 137 -16.81 14.28 25.02
CA LEU A 137 -16.62 13.15 24.10
C LEU A 137 -17.91 12.87 23.32
N GLY A 138 -17.81 12.83 21.99
CA GLY A 138 -18.95 12.65 21.09
C GLY A 138 -19.79 13.91 20.81
N LYS A 139 -19.48 15.05 21.44
CA LYS A 139 -20.16 16.35 21.18
C LYS A 139 -19.12 17.48 21.08
N LEU A 140 -18.50 17.60 19.91
CA LEU A 140 -17.39 18.53 19.60
C LEU A 140 -17.73 20.02 19.78
N TYR A 141 -19.00 20.40 19.92
CA TYR A 141 -19.43 21.78 20.12
C TYR A 141 -19.74 22.13 21.59
N LYS A 142 -19.73 21.14 22.49
CA LYS A 142 -20.10 21.35 23.90
C LYS A 142 -18.89 21.25 24.81
N LEU A 143 -18.61 22.34 25.53
CA LEU A 143 -17.55 22.39 26.52
C LEU A 143 -17.90 21.59 27.77
N VAL A 144 -16.87 21.03 28.41
CA VAL A 144 -16.98 20.46 29.76
C VAL A 144 -17.06 21.61 30.75
N GLU A 145 -18.01 21.51 31.70
CA GLU A 145 -18.15 22.51 32.76
C GLU A 145 -17.02 22.35 33.78
N LYS A 146 -16.28 23.43 34.00
CA LYS A 146 -15.15 23.50 34.93
C LYS A 146 -15.25 24.80 35.75
N PRO A 147 -14.69 24.85 36.98
CA PRO A 147 -14.61 26.09 37.72
C PRO A 147 -13.83 27.14 36.90
N PRO A 148 -14.24 28.42 36.95
CA PRO A 148 -13.56 29.46 36.19
C PRO A 148 -12.11 29.63 36.67
N PRO A 149 -11.17 30.02 35.78
CA PRO A 149 -9.82 30.35 36.17
C PRO A 149 -9.81 31.47 37.23
N PRO A 150 -8.79 31.50 38.12
CA PRO A 150 -8.55 32.58 39.06
C PRO A 150 -8.57 33.96 38.38
N PRO A 151 -8.93 35.03 39.10
CA PRO A 151 -8.88 36.39 38.57
C PRO A 151 -7.50 36.71 37.96
N GLY A 152 -7.49 37.14 36.70
CA GLY A 152 -6.27 37.44 35.95
C GLY A 152 -5.66 36.27 35.18
N GLN A 153 -6.24 35.06 35.26
CA GLN A 153 -5.89 33.93 34.41
C GLN A 153 -6.91 33.74 33.28
N PHE A 154 -6.46 33.10 32.20
CA PHE A 154 -7.27 32.80 31.02
C PHE A 154 -7.47 31.30 30.88
N TRP A 155 -8.55 30.92 30.19
CA TRP A 155 -8.68 29.57 29.67
C TRP A 155 -7.52 29.26 28.72
N LEU A 156 -6.96 28.07 28.86
CA LEU A 156 -5.84 27.58 28.06
C LEU A 156 -6.37 26.69 26.95
N VAL A 157 -5.86 26.88 25.73
CA VAL A 157 -6.19 26.04 24.58
C VAL A 157 -5.00 25.17 24.26
N LEU A 158 -5.18 23.85 24.34
CA LEU A 158 -4.13 22.90 23.99
C LEU A 158 -3.84 22.97 22.50
N THR A 159 -2.58 23.23 22.16
CA THR A 159 -2.07 23.14 20.80
C THR A 159 -0.92 22.15 20.79
N ALA A 160 -1.16 20.99 20.21
CA ALA A 160 -0.14 19.98 20.00
C ALA A 160 0.62 20.30 18.70
N HIS A 161 1.94 20.20 18.75
CA HIS A 161 2.81 20.30 17.58
C HIS A 161 3.48 18.94 17.38
N ASP A 162 3.61 18.51 16.13
CA ASP A 162 4.32 17.27 15.82
C ASP A 162 5.01 17.35 14.44
N GLU A 163 6.03 16.52 14.28
CA GLU A 163 6.85 16.42 13.07
C GLU A 163 6.75 15.02 12.47
N MET A 164 6.55 14.95 11.16
CA MET A 164 6.46 13.72 10.42
C MET A 164 7.38 13.74 9.20
N THR A 165 8.08 12.64 8.96
CA THR A 165 8.79 12.41 7.69
C THR A 165 8.11 11.34 6.87
N ALA A 166 7.76 11.65 5.61
CA ALA A 166 7.25 10.71 4.64
C ALA A 166 8.29 10.48 3.53
N GLN A 167 8.59 9.23 3.21
CA GLN A 167 9.61 8.87 2.21
C GLN A 167 9.00 8.09 1.06
N ALA A 168 9.46 8.33 -0.17
CA ALA A 168 8.96 7.64 -1.36
C ALA A 168 9.23 6.12 -1.35
N ASN A 169 10.25 5.66 -0.62
CA ASN A 169 10.56 4.24 -0.45
C ASN A 169 10.03 3.64 0.88
N ASN A 170 9.10 4.30 1.57
CA ASN A 170 8.37 3.70 2.69
C ASN A 170 7.41 2.61 2.16
N GLY A 171 7.95 1.41 1.93
CA GLY A 171 7.18 0.23 1.57
C GLY A 171 6.63 -0.52 2.78
N GLN A 172 5.77 -1.51 2.53
CA GLN A 172 5.25 -2.42 3.57
C GLN A 172 6.39 -3.03 4.40
N LYS A 173 6.27 -3.01 5.74
CA LYS A 173 7.33 -3.52 6.63
C LYS A 173 7.46 -5.04 6.55
N ALA A 174 6.33 -5.74 6.38
CA ALA A 174 6.27 -7.19 6.20
C ALA A 174 5.71 -7.56 4.84
N VAL A 175 6.30 -8.58 4.23
CA VAL A 175 5.93 -9.11 2.91
C VAL A 175 5.95 -10.64 2.96
N TRP A 176 5.14 -11.28 2.11
CA TRP A 176 5.22 -12.71 1.89
C TRP A 176 6.45 -13.01 1.03
N ILE A 177 7.38 -13.81 1.57
CA ILE A 177 8.64 -14.15 0.90
C ILE A 177 8.66 -15.65 0.68
N MET A 178 8.99 -16.08 -0.54
CA MET A 178 9.20 -17.50 -0.81
C MET A 178 10.48 -17.96 -0.12
N LYS A 179 10.44 -19.11 0.54
CA LYS A 179 11.55 -19.67 1.32
C LYS A 179 12.83 -19.75 0.48
N GLY A 180 13.85 -19.00 0.88
CA GLY A 180 15.15 -18.91 0.19
C GLY A 180 15.32 -17.68 -0.71
N GLU A 181 14.25 -16.92 -0.98
CA GLU A 181 14.35 -15.64 -1.66
C GLU A 181 14.62 -14.49 -0.67
N LYS A 182 15.30 -13.45 -1.14
CA LYS A 182 15.47 -12.20 -0.39
C LYS A 182 14.98 -11.05 -1.26
N PRO A 183 13.89 -10.35 -0.88
CA PRO A 183 13.41 -9.22 -1.66
C PRO A 183 14.47 -8.11 -1.63
N ILE A 184 15.06 -7.82 -2.78
CA ILE A 184 16.01 -6.72 -2.94
C ILE A 184 15.20 -5.42 -2.92
N ARG A 185 15.30 -4.67 -1.84
CA ARG A 185 14.75 -3.30 -1.78
C ARG A 185 15.73 -2.33 -2.42
N LYS A 186 15.18 -1.27 -3.03
CA LYS A 186 16.00 -0.14 -3.49
C LYS A 186 16.85 0.36 -2.32
N LYS A 187 18.16 0.51 -2.56
CA LYS A 187 19.09 1.07 -1.60
C LYS A 187 18.77 2.56 -1.43
N GLY A 188 18.57 2.99 -0.18
CA GLY A 188 18.23 4.37 0.16
C GLY A 188 16.73 4.64 0.32
N VAL A 189 16.42 5.73 1.01
CA VAL A 189 15.06 6.16 1.37
C VAL A 189 14.34 6.96 0.27
N SER A 190 15.05 7.29 -0.82
CA SER A 190 14.57 8.17 -1.90
C SER A 190 14.21 9.57 -1.39
N ARG A 191 13.51 10.36 -2.21
CA ARG A 191 12.98 11.67 -1.82
C ARG A 191 12.08 11.52 -0.60
N GLY A 192 12.25 12.43 0.34
CA GLY A 192 11.44 12.53 1.54
C GLY A 192 10.91 13.94 1.73
N VAL A 193 9.70 14.02 2.27
CA VAL A 193 9.08 15.25 2.73
C VAL A 193 9.09 15.22 4.24
N HIS A 194 9.57 16.30 4.85
CA HIS A 194 9.42 16.55 6.27
C HIS A 194 8.27 17.53 6.41
N ARG A 195 7.35 17.24 7.32
CA ARG A 195 6.19 18.06 7.60
C ARG A 195 6.11 18.32 9.10
N SER A 196 5.94 19.58 9.45
CA SER A 196 5.83 20.06 10.81
C SER A 196 4.51 20.81 10.93
N ASP A 197 3.55 20.28 11.68
CA ASP A 197 2.18 20.78 11.73
C ASP A 197 1.72 20.97 13.19
N ILE A 198 0.64 21.75 13.37
CA ILE A 198 -0.01 21.90 14.68
C ILE A 198 -1.49 21.51 14.62
N ILE A 199 -1.95 20.90 15.70
CA ILE A 199 -3.36 20.61 15.94
C ILE A 199 -3.80 21.36 17.20
N CYS A 200 -4.81 22.19 17.06
CA CYS A 200 -5.42 22.94 18.13
C CYS A 200 -6.70 22.24 18.60
N SER A 201 -6.89 22.09 19.91
CA SER A 201 -8.11 21.46 20.46
C SER A 201 -9.39 22.19 20.09
N THR A 202 -9.30 23.49 19.78
CA THR A 202 -10.44 24.34 19.45
C THR A 202 -10.72 24.45 17.95
N PHE A 203 -9.67 24.41 17.11
CA PHE A 203 -9.76 24.67 15.66
C PHE A 203 -9.43 23.44 14.81
N GLY A 204 -9.02 22.34 15.42
CA GLY A 204 -8.50 21.17 14.70
C GLY A 204 -7.13 21.44 14.08
N HIS A 205 -6.88 20.84 12.92
CA HIS A 205 -5.62 20.99 12.20
C HIS A 205 -5.50 22.40 11.60
N VAL A 206 -4.43 23.13 11.97
CA VAL A 206 -4.20 24.50 11.50
C VAL A 206 -3.23 24.47 10.32
N VAL A 207 -3.77 24.24 9.12
CA VAL A 207 -2.98 23.99 7.90
C VAL A 207 -2.04 25.16 7.57
N GLU A 208 -2.46 26.39 7.81
CA GLU A 208 -1.68 27.60 7.52
C GLU A 208 -0.47 27.77 8.45
N ALA A 209 -0.48 27.12 9.61
CA ALA A 209 0.64 27.13 10.54
C ALA A 209 1.70 26.04 10.22
N GLY A 210 1.38 25.16 9.28
CA GLY A 210 2.22 24.03 8.93
C GLY A 210 3.34 24.35 7.96
N GLN A 211 4.54 23.81 8.22
CA GLN A 211 5.70 23.92 7.34
C GLN A 211 6.07 22.57 6.74
N GLY A 212 6.49 22.58 5.47
CA GLY A 212 6.97 21.39 4.79
C GLY A 212 8.26 21.71 4.05
N ILE A 213 9.22 20.79 4.09
CA ILE A 213 10.47 20.88 3.35
C ILE A 213 10.73 19.56 2.62
N GLU A 214 11.34 19.62 1.44
CA GLU A 214 11.94 18.45 0.82
C GLU A 214 13.32 18.25 1.45
N TYR A 215 13.44 17.30 2.38
CA TYR A 215 14.68 17.18 3.15
C TYR A 215 15.75 16.39 2.41
N GLY A 216 16.99 16.84 2.55
CA GLY A 216 18.18 16.17 2.03
C GLY A 216 19.28 17.16 1.62
N LYS A 217 20.52 16.66 1.57
CA LYS A 217 21.71 17.46 1.29
C LYS A 217 21.65 18.24 -0.05
N ASN A 218 20.90 17.73 -1.02
CA ASN A 218 20.73 18.35 -2.35
C ASN A 218 19.38 19.08 -2.50
N TYR A 219 18.65 19.31 -1.41
CA TYR A 219 17.31 19.91 -1.39
C TYR A 219 17.26 21.03 -0.33
N ASP A 220 16.15 21.16 0.40
CA ASP A 220 15.91 22.21 1.40
C ASP A 220 16.65 21.95 2.73
N SER A 221 17.76 21.21 2.68
CA SER A 221 18.56 20.78 3.83
C SER A 221 17.78 19.90 4.82
N TYR A 222 18.10 19.95 6.11
CA TYR A 222 17.40 19.20 7.16
C TYR A 222 16.61 20.17 8.03
N TRP A 223 15.52 19.66 8.62
CA TRP A 223 14.78 20.41 9.62
C TRP A 223 15.68 20.64 10.86
N ASP A 224 15.75 21.88 11.32
CA ASP A 224 16.60 22.27 12.44
C ASP A 224 15.84 23.10 13.48
N GLY A 225 16.44 23.29 14.65
CA GLY A 225 15.82 24.03 15.74
C GLY A 225 15.55 25.50 15.40
N ALA A 226 16.29 26.11 14.48
CA ALA A 226 16.04 27.50 14.08
C ALA A 226 14.80 27.59 13.19
N GLN A 227 14.58 26.63 12.29
CA GLN A 227 13.36 26.49 11.50
C GLN A 227 12.15 26.24 12.41
N PHE A 228 12.29 25.36 13.41
CA PHE A 228 11.25 25.14 14.42
C PHE A 228 10.90 26.42 15.19
N ILE A 229 11.90 27.12 15.75
CA ILE A 229 11.68 28.39 16.48
C ILE A 229 11.01 29.42 15.56
N LYS A 230 11.46 29.54 14.31
CA LYS A 230 10.86 30.44 13.33
C LYS A 230 9.41 30.08 13.05
N GLN A 231 9.09 28.80 12.87
CA GLN A 231 7.70 28.36 12.70
C GLN A 231 6.86 28.73 13.92
N VAL A 232 7.32 28.41 15.13
CA VAL A 232 6.56 28.71 16.36
C VAL A 232 6.29 30.21 16.52
N TRP A 233 7.34 31.03 16.41
CA TRP A 233 7.26 32.46 16.72
C TRP A 233 6.66 33.30 15.61
N VAL A 234 7.02 33.02 14.36
CA VAL A 234 6.68 33.87 13.22
C VAL A 234 5.40 33.38 12.54
N ILE A 235 5.03 32.11 12.70
CA ILE A 235 3.91 31.49 11.99
C ILE A 235 2.83 31.04 12.98
N ASN A 236 3.13 30.11 13.89
CA ASN A 236 2.13 29.49 14.75
C ASN A 236 1.42 30.51 15.65
N PHE A 237 2.16 31.34 16.39
CA PHE A 237 1.54 32.33 17.27
C PHE A 237 0.68 33.35 16.52
N PRO A 238 1.14 34.00 15.44
CA PRO A 238 0.28 34.90 14.65
C PRO A 238 -0.95 34.22 14.07
N THR A 239 -0.82 33.00 13.54
CA THR A 239 -1.95 32.24 12.97
C THR A 239 -2.98 31.91 14.06
N LEU A 240 -2.56 31.40 15.21
CA LEU A 240 -3.47 31.11 16.32
C LEU A 240 -4.17 32.38 16.84
N LYS A 241 -3.45 33.50 16.88
CA LYS A 241 -4.03 34.80 17.26
C LYS A 241 -5.10 35.25 16.25
N TYR A 242 -4.84 35.09 14.96
CA TYR A 242 -5.82 35.38 13.91
C TYR A 242 -7.08 34.52 14.05
N TYR A 243 -6.90 33.20 14.24
CA TYR A 243 -7.99 32.25 14.46
C TYR A 243 -8.82 32.56 15.71
N ALA A 244 -8.18 33.00 16.79
CA ALA A 244 -8.88 33.43 18.01
C ALA A 244 -9.74 34.70 17.76
N TYR A 245 -9.20 35.69 17.04
CA TYR A 245 -9.97 36.90 16.72
C TYR A 245 -11.14 36.62 15.79
N SER A 246 -10.97 35.81 14.74
CA SER A 246 -12.04 35.50 13.79
C SER A 246 -13.22 34.82 14.46
N LYS A 247 -12.96 33.92 15.42
CA LYS A 247 -14.00 33.28 16.26
C LYS A 247 -14.74 34.28 17.15
N SER A 248 -14.03 35.22 17.77
CA SER A 248 -14.65 36.24 18.64
C SER A 248 -15.53 37.25 17.90
N ALA A 249 -15.23 37.51 16.62
CA ALA A 249 -15.93 38.47 15.78
C ALA A 249 -17.18 37.90 15.07
N GLY A 250 -17.58 36.65 15.37
CA GLY A 250 -18.66 35.97 14.64
C GLY A 250 -18.33 35.72 13.16
N GLY A 251 -17.04 35.63 12.83
CA GLY A 251 -16.57 35.32 11.48
C GLY A 251 -17.03 33.93 11.01
N PRO A 252 -16.91 33.63 9.70
CA PRO A 252 -17.33 32.35 9.16
C PRO A 252 -16.71 31.22 9.98
N ASN A 253 -17.53 30.25 10.36
CA ASN A 253 -17.03 29.00 10.95
C ASN A 253 -16.00 28.43 9.99
N HIS A 254 -14.71 28.57 10.31
CA HIS A 254 -13.69 27.77 9.66
C HIS A 254 -14.13 26.33 9.84
N PRO A 255 -14.22 25.55 8.75
CA PRO A 255 -14.77 24.20 8.81
C PRO A 255 -13.92 23.39 9.78
N CYS A 256 -14.42 23.27 11.00
CA CYS A 256 -13.98 22.25 11.93
C CYS A 256 -14.34 20.94 11.24
N LEU A 257 -13.33 20.10 11.00
CA LEU A 257 -13.50 18.73 10.51
C LEU A 257 -14.55 17.98 11.33
#